data_AF-A0A3R7D9E9-F1
#
_entry.id   AF-A0A3R7D9E9-F1
#
_cell.length_a   1.000
_cell.length_b   1.000
_cell.length_c   1.000
_cell.angle_alpha   90.00
_cell.angle_beta   90.00
_cell.angle_gamma   90.00
#
_symmetry.space_group_name_H-M   'P 1'
#
loop_
_entity.id
_entity.type
_entity.pdbx_description
1 polymer ?
#
loop_
_entity_poly.entity_id
_entity_poly.type
_entity_poly.pdbx_seq_one_letter_code
_entity_poly.pdbx_strand_id
1 'polypeptide(L)'
;MAKFQTDVTALRARIIDVLELDAFPINGHRHREYLERALDAGFSVQDLATAHEVRRKTIYRAAERNGLELERPPANGLARRLWEMDPDAIGGDA
;
A
#
# COMPACT_ATOMS: atom_id res chain seq x y z
N MET A 1 18.18 11.17 -15.51
CA MET A 1 17.91 9.76 -15.17
C MET A 1 16.51 9.64 -14.58
N ALA A 2 15.53 9.21 -15.38
CA ALA A 2 14.17 8.96 -14.91
C ALA A 2 14.06 7.48 -14.48
N LYS A 3 14.45 7.16 -13.24
CA LYS A 3 14.33 5.82 -12.67
C LYS A 3 12.97 5.52 -12.02
N PHE A 4 12.10 6.53 -11.90
CA PHE A 4 10.85 6.41 -11.13
C PHE A 4 9.64 5.94 -11.94
N GLN A 5 9.63 6.11 -13.27
CA GLN A 5 8.47 5.76 -14.11
C GLN A 5 8.30 4.24 -14.25
N THR A 6 9.41 3.50 -14.29
CA THR A 6 9.45 2.04 -14.47
C THR A 6 8.85 1.32 -13.26
N ASP A 7 9.13 1.80 -12.05
CA ASP A 7 8.65 1.16 -10.81
C ASP A 7 7.14 1.37 -10.60
N VAL A 8 6.61 2.58 -10.87
CA VAL A 8 5.17 2.85 -10.71
C VAL A 8 4.33 2.07 -11.71
N THR A 9 4.76 2.00 -12.97
CA THR A 9 3.99 1.32 -14.03
C THR A 9 3.93 -0.18 -13.79
N ALA A 10 5.06 -0.80 -13.44
CA ALA A 10 5.12 -2.22 -13.09
C ALA A 10 4.27 -2.54 -11.86
N LEU A 11 4.31 -1.66 -10.84
CA LEU A 11 3.50 -1.84 -9.63
C LEU A 11 1.99 -1.74 -9.91
N ARG A 12 1.57 -0.80 -10.76
CA ARG A 12 0.17 -0.70 -11.21
C ARG A 12 -0.27 -1.95 -11.96
N ALA A 13 0.57 -2.47 -12.86
CA ALA A 13 0.27 -3.70 -13.58
C ALA A 13 0.11 -4.90 -12.64
N ARG A 14 0.97 -5.02 -11.62
CA ARG A 14 0.86 -6.06 -10.60
C ARG A 14 -0.43 -5.94 -9.77
N ILE A 15 -0.84 -4.72 -9.42
CA ILE A 15 -2.11 -4.47 -8.71
C ILE A 15 -3.30 -4.88 -9.59
N ILE A 16 -3.28 -4.51 -10.88
CA ILE A 16 -4.33 -4.90 -11.84
C ILE A 16 -4.45 -6.43 -11.91
N ASP A 17 -3.32 -7.11 -12.07
CA ASP A 17 -3.26 -8.56 -12.22
C ASP A 17 -3.74 -9.29 -10.96
N VAL A 18 -3.19 -8.95 -9.78
CA VAL A 18 -3.51 -9.60 -8.51
C VAL A 18 -4.96 -9.34 -8.06
N LEU A 19 -5.49 -8.15 -8.34
CA LEU A 19 -6.88 -7.80 -7.98
C LEU A 19 -7.88 -8.11 -9.09
N GLU A 20 -7.42 -8.67 -10.21
CA GLU A 20 -8.22 -8.99 -11.40
C GLU A 20 -9.07 -7.79 -11.86
N LEU A 21 -8.44 -6.62 -11.97
CA LEU A 21 -9.10 -5.39 -12.41
C LEU A 21 -9.02 -5.24 -13.93
N ASP A 22 -10.01 -4.60 -14.54
CA ASP A 22 -9.94 -4.26 -15.96
C ASP A 22 -8.91 -3.15 -16.24
N ALA A 23 -8.73 -2.24 -15.28
CA ALA A 23 -7.80 -1.12 -15.36
C ALA A 23 -7.39 -0.60 -13.98
N PHE A 24 -6.25 0.11 -13.90
CA PHE A 24 -5.79 0.69 -12.65
C PHE A 24 -6.72 1.83 -12.17
N PRO A 25 -7.32 1.74 -10.97
CA PRO A 25 -8.28 2.72 -10.50
C PRO A 25 -7.55 3.94 -9.95
N ILE A 26 -7.47 5.04 -10.70
CA ILE A 26 -6.73 6.26 -10.30
C ILE A 26 -7.12 6.75 -8.89
N ASN A 27 -8.42 6.73 -8.56
CA ASN A 27 -8.97 7.12 -7.25
C ASN A 27 -9.29 5.92 -6.34
N GLY A 28 -8.83 4.71 -6.69
CA GLY A 28 -9.07 3.46 -5.97
C GLY A 28 -8.76 3.57 -4.48
N HIS A 29 -7.66 4.24 -4.13
CA HIS A 29 -7.24 4.50 -2.75
C HIS A 29 -8.27 5.24 -1.87
N ARG A 30 -9.37 5.76 -2.42
CA ARG A 30 -10.45 6.40 -1.66
C ARG A 30 -11.58 5.45 -1.30
N HIS A 31 -11.65 4.31 -1.98
CA HIS A 31 -12.73 3.33 -1.85
C HIS A 31 -12.31 2.22 -0.90
N ARG A 32 -13.19 1.89 0.05
CA ARG A 32 -12.97 0.82 1.04
C ARG A 32 -12.60 -0.50 0.37
N GLU A 33 -13.46 -0.98 -0.53
CA GLU A 33 -13.33 -2.31 -1.14
C GLU A 33 -11.99 -2.50 -1.85
N TYR A 34 -11.53 -1.47 -2.57
CA TYR A 34 -10.23 -1.52 -3.23
C TYR A 34 -9.09 -1.59 -2.21
N LEU A 35 -9.12 -0.75 -1.16
CA LEU A 35 -8.09 -0.74 -0.13
C LEU A 35 -8.05 -2.09 0.60
N GLU A 36 -9.20 -2.60 1.01
CA GLU A 36 -9.35 -3.89 1.71
C GLU A 36 -8.79 -5.03 0.87
N ARG A 37 -9.26 -5.19 -0.38
CA ARG A 37 -8.75 -6.23 -1.28
C ARG A 37 -7.25 -6.09 -1.56
N ALA A 38 -6.74 -4.87 -1.70
CA ALA A 38 -5.32 -4.63 -1.95
C ALA A 38 -4.46 -4.99 -0.74
N LEU A 39 -4.90 -4.65 0.47
CA LEU A 39 -4.18 -4.98 1.70
C LEU A 39 -4.22 -6.49 1.98
N ASP A 40 -5.38 -7.12 1.79
CA ASP A 40 -5.55 -8.57 1.93
C ASP A 40 -4.70 -9.36 0.91
N ALA A 41 -4.50 -8.78 -0.28
CA ALA A 41 -3.60 -9.32 -1.30
C ALA A 41 -2.09 -9.12 -0.98
N GLY A 42 -1.77 -8.51 0.16
CA GLY A 42 -0.40 -8.31 0.65
C GLY A 42 0.29 -7.06 0.14
N PHE A 43 -0.42 -6.11 -0.51
CA PHE A 43 0.18 -4.84 -0.89
C PHE A 43 0.36 -3.94 0.34
N SER A 44 1.55 -3.39 0.51
CA SER A 44 1.82 -2.49 1.63
C SER A 44 1.21 -1.10 1.38
N VAL A 45 1.04 -0.32 2.46
CA VAL A 45 0.68 1.10 2.37
C VAL A 45 1.68 1.90 1.50
N GLN A 46 2.95 1.48 1.48
CA GLN A 46 3.96 2.10 0.62
C GLN A 46 3.73 1.77 -0.85
N ASP A 47 3.37 0.52 -1.17
CA ASP A 47 3.04 0.12 -2.54
C ASP A 47 1.84 0.91 -3.07
N LEU A 48 0.77 0.99 -2.29
CA LEU A 48 -0.41 1.76 -2.68
C LEU A 48 -0.10 3.25 -2.82
N ALA A 49 0.72 3.82 -1.92
CA ALA A 49 1.14 5.21 -2.03
C ALA A 49 1.96 5.46 -3.31
N THR A 50 2.87 4.55 -3.65
CA THR A 50 3.68 4.61 -4.88
C THR A 50 2.79 4.47 -6.12
N ALA A 51 1.90 3.47 -6.15
CA ALA A 51 1.03 3.21 -7.30
C ALA A 51 0.06 4.36 -7.59
N HIS A 52 -0.50 4.98 -6.56
CA HIS A 52 -1.38 6.15 -6.70
C HIS A 52 -0.61 7.49 -6.75
N GLU A 53 0.72 7.46 -6.67
CA GLU A 53 1.58 8.65 -6.64
C GLU A 53 1.17 9.65 -5.54
N VAL A 54 0.72 9.14 -4.39
CA VAL A 54 0.32 9.92 -3.22
C VAL A 54 1.29 9.70 -2.05
N ARG A 55 1.17 10.50 -0.99
CA ARG A 55 1.91 10.27 0.25
C ARG A 55 1.29 9.10 1.03
N ARG A 56 2.10 8.32 1.75
CA ARG A 56 1.62 7.26 2.70
C ARG A 56 0.50 7.75 3.62
N LYS A 57 0.62 8.97 4.14
CA LYS A 57 -0.40 9.61 5.01
C LYS A 57 -1.77 9.71 4.34
N THR A 58 -1.83 9.86 3.01
CA THR A 58 -3.08 9.87 2.25
C THR A 58 -3.76 8.51 2.30
N ILE A 59 -2.99 7.42 2.13
CA ILE A 59 -3.51 6.05 2.23
C ILE A 59 -4.00 5.75 3.66
N TYR A 60 -3.19 6.06 4.68
CA TYR A 60 -3.62 5.87 6.09
C TYR A 60 -4.91 6.63 6.42
N ARG A 61 -5.04 7.88 5.95
CA ARG A 61 -6.26 8.67 6.15
C ARG A 61 -7.45 8.10 5.39
N ALA A 62 -7.24 7.58 4.19
CA ALA A 62 -8.31 6.97 3.42
C ALA A 62 -8.78 5.66 4.04
N ALA A 63 -7.86 4.83 4.55
CA ALA A 63 -8.19 3.63 5.31
C ALA A 63 -8.98 3.97 6.59
N GLU A 64 -8.50 4.94 7.39
CA GLU A 64 -9.20 5.41 8.60
C GLU A 64 -10.61 5.91 8.29
N ARG A 65 -10.78 6.69 7.21
CA ARG A 65 -12.12 7.17 6.77
C ARG A 65 -13.05 6.04 6.34
N ASN A 66 -12.50 4.95 5.83
CA ASN A 66 -13.25 3.77 5.40
C ASN A 66 -13.41 2.72 6.52
N GLY A 67 -12.92 3.02 7.74
CA GLY A 67 -13.02 2.12 8.89
C GLY A 67 -12.09 0.90 8.80
N LEU A 68 -11.02 0.98 8.01
CA LEU A 68 -10.01 -0.07 7.91
C LEU A 68 -8.95 0.13 8.99
N GLU A 69 -8.78 -0.88 9.84
CA GLU A 69 -7.70 -0.91 10.82
C GLU A 69 -6.40 -1.34 10.14
N LEU A 70 -5.50 -0.38 9.94
CA LEU A 70 -4.15 -0.65 9.46
C LEU A 70 -3.21 -0.69 10.64
N GLU A 71 -2.32 -1.68 10.65
CA GLU A 71 -1.15 -1.62 11.51
C GLU A 71 -0.37 -0.35 11.17
N ARG A 72 -0.25 0.54 12.15
CA ARG A 72 0.48 1.80 12.02
C ARG A 72 1.90 1.55 12.51
N PRO A 73 2.93 2.02 11.78
CA PRO A 73 4.28 1.95 12.27
C PRO A 73 4.37 2.71 13.60
N PRO A 74 5.18 2.23 14.55
CA PRO A 74 5.39 2.90 15.82
C PRO A 74 5.89 4.33 15.58
N ALA A 75 5.33 5.28 16.34
CA ALA A 75 5.45 6.71 16.05
C ALA A 75 6.91 7.19 15.99
N ASN A 76 7.80 6.67 16.86
CA ASN A 76 9.19 7.12 16.99
C ASN A 76 10.15 5.97 17.36
N GLY A 77 11.44 6.12 17.01
CA GLY A 77 12.55 5.34 17.58
C GLY A 77 13.12 4.21 16.71
N LEU A 78 13.97 3.38 17.32
CA LEU A 78 14.60 2.19 16.71
C LEU A 78 13.54 1.23 16.12
N ALA A 79 12.39 1.10 16.77
CA ALA A 79 11.27 0.29 16.33
C ALA A 79 10.70 0.72 14.96
N ARG A 80 10.73 2.03 14.63
CA ARG A 80 10.34 2.51 13.30
C ARG A 80 11.34 2.09 12.23
N ARG A 81 12.63 2.08 12.56
CA ARG A 81 13.68 1.60 11.64
C ARG A 81 13.58 0.10 11.44
N LEU A 82 13.26 -0.66 12.48
CA LEU A 82 13.02 -2.10 12.38
C LEU A 82 11.81 -2.38 11.48
N TRP A 83 10.71 -1.65 11.64
CA TRP A 83 9.54 -1.73 10.75
C TRP A 83 9.86 -1.37 9.29
N GLU A 84 10.76 -0.42 9.05
CA GLU A 84 11.21 -0.02 7.70
C GLU A 84 12.27 -0.98 7.10
N MET A 85 12.90 -1.82 7.93
CA MET A 85 13.94 -2.79 7.56
C MET A 85 13.42 -4.23 7.48
N ASP A 86 12.19 -4.50 7.90
CA ASP A 86 11.60 -5.84 7.92
C ASP A 86 10.92 -6.14 6.56
N PRO A 87 11.49 -7.02 5.72
CA PRO A 87 10.83 -7.50 4.51
C PRO A 87 9.66 -8.46 4.80
N ASP A 88 9.46 -8.88 6.06
CA ASP A 88 8.53 -9.92 6.51
C ASP A 88 7.48 -9.43 7.52
N ALA A 89 7.32 -8.13 7.75
CA ALA A 89 6.25 -7.60 8.62
C ALA A 89 4.80 -7.81 8.07
N ILE A 90 4.65 -8.51 6.93
CA ILE A 90 3.41 -9.18 6.51
C ILE A 90 3.74 -10.69 6.47
N GLY A 91 3.72 -11.34 7.63
CA GLY A 91 4.06 -12.75 7.74
C GLY A 91 3.71 -13.25 9.14
N GLY A 92 2.43 -13.57 9.34
CA GLY A 92 1.92 -14.09 10.60
C GLY A 92 2.63 -15.39 11.03
N ASP A 93 2.75 -15.51 12.34
CA ASP A 93 3.10 -16.68 13.14
C ASP A 93 2.58 -18.01 12.55
N ALA A 94 3.49 -18.92 12.18
CA ALA A 94 3.38 -20.38 12.28
C ALA A 94 4.70 -21.08 11.90
#